data_AF-F3P7T1-F1
#
_entry.id   AF-F3P7T1-F1
#
_cell.length_a   1.000
_cell.length_b   1.000
_cell.length_c   1.000
_cell.angle_alpha   90.00
_cell.angle_beta   90.00
_cell.angle_gamma   90.00
#
_symmetry.space_group_name_H-M   'P 1'
#
loop_
_entity.id
_entity.type
_entity.pdbx_description
1 polymer ?
#
loop_
_entity_poly.entity_id
_entity_poly.type
_entity_poly.pdbx_seq_one_letter_code
_entity_poly.pdbx_strand_id
1 'polypeptide(L)'
;MVFAAGPHAPKADTSSITGDKNLAKQVIDLLPDDYQARGIHVSVITAEGARHAGIGAAASGQQYTSTTPMEIGSITKTFAGQLLADAIARGEVKASDPLSTHLPELAGTPAGEATLEEVASHRSGLPSIPTQDESRWVLRANILGLNPFTDRIDQLIDSARATTMGKRGEFAYSNLGISLLGEALTRAADAESWKSYITERLFMPLGMEHTTLTSGQADIPDGAIHGVQANGRRGQSVSGSGFNPAGAGVWSTPEDMTHYAQAVLTGTAPGGDSPQEPRWPAEVMDGIKLPGEKVGYTWYTDVVDGHTIINHGGTTMEYMTHLAIDKESGKAVMVYTDQNNDGTASALATALLTDGQKISTARIPMTANTLPQTAILGAFTILALVMGLYTAARAASAPSRMAVACRAAALLACLAAATASGPWTSLPTWILAVATLPGMYGIVRGITLWPDLPTLPRRRAWLGWMQVGLTLAFVALCLIVAWPKA
;
A
#
# COMPACT_ATOMS: atom_id res chain seq x y z
N MET A 1 -16.54 -23.71 -6.09
CA MET A 1 -15.09 -23.61 -5.76
C MET A 1 -14.72 -22.24 -5.19
N VAL A 2 -15.17 -21.12 -5.77
CA VAL A 2 -14.83 -19.75 -5.31
C VAL A 2 -15.15 -19.48 -3.81
N PHE A 3 -16.26 -20.00 -3.28
CA PHE A 3 -16.63 -19.80 -1.87
C PHE A 3 -15.92 -20.70 -0.85
N ALA A 4 -15.15 -21.71 -1.28
CA ALA A 4 -14.46 -22.63 -0.36
C ALA A 4 -13.03 -22.17 -0.02
N ALA A 5 -12.36 -21.46 -0.93
CA ALA A 5 -11.01 -20.91 -0.73
C ALA A 5 -11.02 -19.43 -0.30
N GLY A 6 -12.10 -18.71 -0.62
CA GLY A 6 -12.27 -17.27 -0.42
C GLY A 6 -11.22 -16.39 -1.13
N PRO A 7 -11.31 -15.06 -0.96
CA PRO A 7 -10.50 -14.10 -1.71
C PRO A 7 -9.04 -14.14 -1.27
N HIS A 8 -8.14 -14.40 -2.21
CA HIS A 8 -6.69 -14.39 -2.03
C HIS A 8 -6.00 -13.99 -3.34
N ALA A 9 -4.80 -13.45 -3.24
CA ALA A 9 -3.98 -13.17 -4.42
C ALA A 9 -3.46 -14.50 -5.04
N PRO A 10 -3.33 -14.61 -6.37
CA PRO A 10 -2.74 -15.79 -6.98
C PRO A 10 -1.23 -15.87 -6.70
N LYS A 11 -0.68 -17.09 -6.76
CA LYS A 11 0.76 -17.32 -6.70
C LYS A 11 1.42 -17.19 -8.07
N ALA A 12 2.68 -16.78 -8.07
CA ALA A 12 3.50 -16.66 -9.26
C ALA A 12 3.66 -18.03 -9.94
N ASP A 13 3.52 -18.04 -11.26
CA ASP A 13 3.96 -19.17 -12.08
C ASP A 13 5.49 -19.19 -12.09
N THR A 14 6.08 -20.07 -11.27
CA THR A 14 7.53 -20.20 -11.11
C THR A 14 8.23 -20.75 -12.34
N SER A 15 7.49 -21.17 -13.39
CA SER A 15 8.06 -21.53 -14.68
C SER A 15 8.31 -20.32 -15.60
N SER A 16 7.63 -19.20 -15.37
CA SER A 16 7.84 -17.94 -16.10
C SER A 16 8.98 -17.16 -15.47
N ILE A 17 10.14 -17.14 -16.11
CA ILE A 17 11.34 -16.45 -15.64
C ILE A 17 11.92 -15.54 -16.72
N THR A 18 12.33 -14.34 -16.33
CA THR A 18 13.10 -13.39 -17.15
C THR A 18 14.41 -13.02 -16.44
N GLY A 19 15.40 -12.58 -17.21
CA GLY A 19 16.72 -12.22 -16.68
C GLY A 19 17.54 -13.41 -16.20
N ASP A 20 18.17 -13.28 -15.03
CA ASP A 20 19.10 -14.24 -14.44
C ASP A 20 18.38 -15.45 -13.83
N LYS A 21 18.51 -16.58 -14.50
CA LYS A 21 17.86 -17.84 -14.11
C LYS A 21 18.40 -18.43 -12.80
N ASN A 22 19.66 -18.19 -12.47
CA ASN A 22 20.25 -18.71 -11.23
C ASN A 22 19.73 -17.92 -10.03
N LEU A 23 19.64 -16.59 -10.16
CA LEU A 23 19.02 -15.73 -9.15
C LEU A 23 17.53 -16.07 -9.01
N ALA A 24 16.80 -16.24 -10.12
CA ALA A 24 15.40 -16.66 -10.07
C ALA A 24 15.21 -17.97 -9.29
N LYS A 25 16.06 -18.97 -9.54
CA LYS A 25 16.04 -20.24 -8.80
C LYS A 25 16.30 -20.03 -7.30
N GLN A 26 17.31 -19.25 -6.94
CA GLN A 26 17.61 -18.92 -5.55
C GLN A 26 16.41 -18.26 -4.86
N VAL A 27 15.75 -17.31 -5.52
CA VAL A 27 14.54 -16.65 -5.01
C VAL A 27 13.42 -17.66 -4.81
N ILE A 28 13.15 -18.51 -5.81
CA ILE A 28 12.10 -19.56 -5.72
C ILE A 28 12.35 -20.50 -4.54
N ASP A 29 13.60 -20.90 -4.30
CA ASP A 29 13.97 -21.79 -3.19
C ASP A 29 13.80 -21.12 -1.82
N LEU A 30 13.90 -19.79 -1.75
CA LEU A 30 13.68 -18.98 -0.54
C LEU A 30 12.20 -18.66 -0.27
N LEU A 31 11.33 -18.74 -1.28
CA LEU A 31 9.91 -18.40 -1.13
C LEU A 31 9.23 -19.31 -0.08
N PRO A 32 8.43 -18.72 0.83
CA PRO A 32 7.62 -19.49 1.75
C PRO A 32 6.49 -20.17 1.00
N ASP A 33 6.03 -21.35 1.45
CA ASP A 33 4.99 -22.10 0.75
C ASP A 33 3.67 -21.35 0.62
N ASP A 34 3.41 -20.33 1.45
CA ASP A 34 2.17 -19.55 1.50
C ASP A 34 2.26 -18.12 0.93
N TYR A 35 3.35 -17.74 0.24
CA TYR A 35 3.47 -16.43 -0.42
C TYR A 35 2.27 -16.10 -1.34
N GLN A 36 1.96 -14.80 -1.49
CA GLN A 36 0.75 -14.32 -2.16
C GLN A 36 1.06 -13.25 -3.21
N ALA A 37 2.03 -13.49 -4.10
CA ALA A 37 2.35 -12.60 -5.22
C ALA A 37 2.31 -13.36 -6.54
N ARG A 38 1.78 -12.76 -7.60
CA ARG A 38 1.80 -13.33 -8.96
C ARG A 38 3.09 -13.03 -9.71
N GLY A 39 3.77 -11.98 -9.26
CA GLY A 39 4.94 -11.40 -9.87
C GLY A 39 5.93 -10.95 -8.83
N ILE A 40 7.17 -11.38 -9.01
CA ILE A 40 8.28 -10.96 -8.16
C ILE A 40 9.41 -10.53 -9.08
N HIS A 41 9.96 -9.34 -8.83
CA HIS A 41 11.21 -8.91 -9.45
C HIS A 41 12.26 -8.69 -8.36
N VAL A 42 13.46 -9.22 -8.56
CA VAL A 42 14.60 -9.05 -7.66
C VAL A 42 15.79 -8.51 -8.44
N SER A 43 16.46 -7.51 -7.85
CA SER A 43 17.76 -7.02 -8.31
C SER A 43 18.79 -7.24 -7.20
N VAL A 44 19.86 -7.97 -7.47
CA VAL A 44 21.06 -8.01 -6.61
C VAL A 44 22.09 -7.10 -7.24
N ILE A 45 22.49 -6.07 -6.50
CA ILE A 45 23.20 -4.89 -7.00
C ILE A 45 24.54 -4.76 -6.28
N THR A 46 25.58 -4.42 -7.04
CA THR A 46 26.97 -4.19 -6.60
C THR A 46 27.48 -2.91 -7.26
N ALA A 47 28.66 -2.42 -6.86
CA ALA A 47 29.25 -1.24 -7.50
C ALA A 47 29.50 -1.44 -9.01
N GLU A 48 29.73 -2.67 -9.46
CA GLU A 48 30.08 -3.00 -10.84
C GLU A 48 28.87 -3.27 -11.75
N GLY A 49 27.69 -3.51 -11.16
CA GLY A 49 26.47 -3.80 -11.91
C GLY A 49 25.41 -4.52 -11.09
N ALA A 50 24.38 -5.01 -11.76
CA ALA A 50 23.28 -5.74 -11.14
C ALA A 50 22.88 -7.01 -11.91
N ARG A 51 22.35 -7.97 -11.16
CA ARG A 51 21.68 -9.16 -11.68
C ARG A 51 20.19 -9.01 -11.40
N HIS A 52 19.38 -9.14 -12.45
CA HIS A 52 17.93 -8.99 -12.37
C HIS A 52 17.23 -10.32 -12.64
N ALA A 53 16.20 -10.64 -11.86
CA ALA A 53 15.36 -11.81 -12.08
C ALA A 53 13.88 -11.44 -11.91
N GLY A 54 13.08 -11.66 -12.95
CA GLY A 54 11.62 -11.62 -12.87
C GLY A 54 11.05 -13.02 -12.80
N ILE A 55 10.06 -13.24 -11.93
CA ILE A 55 9.38 -14.51 -11.70
C ILE A 55 7.87 -14.29 -11.81
N GLY A 56 7.19 -15.15 -12.55
CA GLY A 56 5.75 -15.07 -12.78
C GLY A 56 5.37 -14.12 -13.92
N ALA A 57 4.09 -13.79 -13.96
CA ALA A 57 3.50 -12.93 -14.99
C ALA A 57 2.22 -12.26 -14.48
N ALA A 58 1.97 -11.04 -14.97
CA ALA A 58 0.76 -10.27 -14.69
C ALA A 58 -0.51 -10.97 -15.21
N ALA A 59 -1.69 -10.43 -14.85
CA ALA A 59 -2.99 -10.89 -15.37
C ALA A 59 -3.06 -10.91 -16.89
N SER A 60 -2.40 -9.95 -17.53
CA SER A 60 -2.28 -9.79 -18.97
C SER A 60 -1.34 -10.82 -19.63
N GLY A 61 -0.59 -11.61 -18.84
CA GLY A 61 0.49 -12.46 -19.33
C GLY A 61 1.82 -11.71 -19.53
N GLN A 62 1.86 -10.41 -19.28
CA GLN A 62 3.10 -9.63 -19.32
C GLN A 62 4.07 -10.12 -18.24
N GLN A 63 5.32 -10.36 -18.64
CA GLN A 63 6.39 -10.77 -17.72
C GLN A 63 7.03 -9.55 -17.06
N TYR A 64 7.50 -9.73 -15.83
CA TYR A 64 8.27 -8.72 -15.11
C TYR A 64 9.70 -8.71 -15.66
N THR A 65 10.24 -7.54 -15.97
CA THR A 65 11.60 -7.39 -16.52
C THR A 65 12.31 -6.22 -15.83
N SER A 66 13.60 -6.05 -16.12
CA SER A 66 14.43 -4.97 -15.56
C SER A 66 13.98 -3.56 -15.99
N THR A 67 13.18 -3.46 -17.05
CA THR A 67 12.60 -2.20 -17.57
C THR A 67 11.11 -2.03 -17.25
N THR A 68 10.49 -2.97 -16.52
CA THR A 68 9.06 -2.89 -16.20
C THR A 68 8.81 -1.78 -15.16
N PRO A 69 7.96 -0.77 -15.46
CA PRO A 69 7.58 0.22 -14.47
C PRO A 69 6.74 -0.39 -13.35
N MET A 70 7.16 -0.15 -12.11
CA MET A 70 6.46 -0.58 -10.88
C MET A 70 6.47 0.55 -9.86
N GLU A 71 5.42 0.66 -9.05
CA GLU A 71 5.42 1.62 -7.95
C GLU A 71 6.49 1.23 -6.93
N ILE A 72 7.31 2.20 -6.51
CA ILE A 72 8.30 1.99 -5.45
C ILE A 72 7.77 2.40 -4.06
N GLY A 73 6.61 3.06 -4.03
CA GLY A 73 5.96 3.51 -2.82
C GLY A 73 6.91 4.31 -1.92
N SER A 74 6.92 3.97 -0.63
CA SER A 74 7.66 4.73 0.38
C SER A 74 9.18 4.65 0.30
N ILE A 75 9.78 3.81 -0.55
CA ILE A 75 11.22 3.91 -0.86
C ILE A 75 11.56 5.32 -1.35
N THR A 76 10.61 5.99 -2.02
CA THR A 76 10.72 7.41 -2.42
C THR A 76 11.17 8.35 -1.30
N LYS A 77 10.85 8.06 -0.04
CA LYS A 77 11.27 8.92 1.08
C LYS A 77 12.79 9.02 1.18
N THR A 78 13.50 7.95 0.82
CA THR A 78 14.97 7.95 0.74
C THR A 78 15.50 8.97 -0.27
N PHE A 79 14.73 9.32 -1.31
CA PHE A 79 15.04 10.42 -2.22
C PHE A 79 14.92 11.77 -1.50
N ALA A 80 13.84 11.97 -0.74
CA ALA A 80 13.67 13.19 0.07
C ALA A 80 14.76 13.33 1.15
N GLY A 81 15.19 12.24 1.77
CA GLY A 81 16.32 12.22 2.71
C GLY A 81 17.65 12.59 2.05
N GLN A 82 17.92 12.07 0.84
CA GLN A 82 19.07 12.46 0.02
C GLN A 82 19.04 13.94 -0.37
N LEU A 83 17.87 14.43 -0.82
CA LEU A 83 17.71 15.82 -1.21
C LEU A 83 17.80 16.80 -0.02
N LEU A 84 17.37 16.41 1.18
CA LEU A 84 17.62 17.22 2.38
C LEU A 84 19.13 17.36 2.63
N ALA A 85 19.89 16.27 2.56
CA ALA A 85 21.34 16.34 2.74
C ALA A 85 22.04 17.11 1.61
N ASP A 86 21.59 16.97 0.35
CA ASP A 86 22.08 17.79 -0.77
C ASP A 86 21.83 19.28 -0.52
N ALA A 87 20.62 19.66 -0.14
CA ALA A 87 20.26 21.04 0.17
C ALA A 87 21.07 21.61 1.35
N ILE A 88 21.35 20.80 2.38
CA ILE A 88 22.23 21.19 3.50
C ILE A 88 23.66 21.40 2.99
N ALA A 89 24.20 20.47 2.20
CA ALA A 89 25.57 20.56 1.67
C ALA A 89 25.75 21.79 0.76
N ARG A 90 24.68 22.20 0.07
CA ARG A 90 24.63 23.41 -0.78
C ARG A 90 24.36 24.69 0.00
N GLY A 91 24.05 24.60 1.30
CA GLY A 91 23.71 25.75 2.14
C GLY A 91 22.34 26.36 1.83
N GLU A 92 21.47 25.65 1.12
CA GLU A 92 20.11 26.08 0.77
C GLU A 92 19.18 26.01 2.00
N VAL A 93 19.42 25.05 2.90
CA VAL A 93 18.69 24.88 4.16
C VAL A 93 19.62 24.46 5.30
N LYS A 94 19.13 24.53 6.54
CA LYS A 94 19.73 23.86 7.69
C LYS A 94 18.80 22.77 8.20
N ALA A 95 19.37 21.68 8.69
CA ALA A 95 18.64 20.60 9.36
C ALA A 95 17.71 21.12 10.49
N SER A 96 18.17 22.12 11.22
CA SER A 96 17.45 22.76 12.32
C SER A 96 16.44 23.83 11.90
N ASP A 97 16.31 24.13 10.61
CA ASP A 97 15.33 25.12 10.15
C ASP A 97 13.92 24.60 10.47
N PRO A 98 13.04 25.42 11.09
CA PRO A 98 11.63 25.08 11.20
C PRO A 98 10.98 25.07 9.81
N LEU A 99 9.96 24.22 9.61
CA LEU A 99 9.19 24.19 8.36
C LEU A 99 8.70 25.58 7.97
N SER A 100 8.31 26.42 8.93
CA SER A 100 7.83 27.78 8.68
C SER A 100 8.85 28.72 8.03
N THR A 101 10.15 28.40 8.07
CA THR A 101 11.19 29.17 7.35
C THR A 101 10.96 29.13 5.84
N HIS A 102 10.57 27.96 5.33
CA HIS A 102 10.38 27.71 3.90
C HIS A 102 8.89 27.64 3.50
N LEU A 103 8.01 27.43 4.48
CA LEU A 103 6.55 27.39 4.36
C LEU A 103 5.90 28.44 5.29
N PRO A 104 5.99 29.75 4.96
CA PRO A 104 5.49 30.83 5.83
C PRO A 104 4.00 30.73 6.17
N GLU A 105 3.21 30.00 5.39
CA GLU A 105 1.81 29.69 5.66
C GLU A 105 1.60 28.91 6.97
N LEU A 106 2.64 28.20 7.44
CA LEU A 106 2.64 27.45 8.70
C LEU A 106 3.16 28.27 9.89
N ALA A 107 3.56 29.54 9.69
CA ALA A 107 4.07 30.37 10.78
C ALA A 107 3.06 30.51 11.92
N GLY A 108 3.53 30.31 13.16
CA GLY A 108 2.69 30.34 14.37
C GLY A 108 1.82 29.10 14.58
N THR A 109 1.99 28.05 13.77
CA THR A 109 1.34 26.74 13.99
C THR A 109 2.31 25.73 14.58
N PRO A 110 1.83 24.73 15.36
CA PRO A 110 2.69 23.65 15.86
C PRO A 110 3.42 22.87 14.76
N ALA A 111 2.78 22.68 13.60
CA ALA A 111 3.40 22.04 12.44
C ALA A 111 4.58 22.88 11.89
N GLY A 112 4.43 24.20 11.84
CA GLY A 112 5.47 25.10 11.36
C GLY A 112 6.74 25.11 12.22
N GLU A 113 6.63 24.79 13.51
CA GLU A 113 7.76 24.74 14.46
C GLU A 113 8.60 23.46 14.37
N ALA A 114 8.12 22.43 13.68
CA ALA A 114 8.88 21.21 13.46
C ALA A 114 10.08 21.48 12.54
N THR A 115 11.26 20.98 12.92
CA THR A 115 12.48 21.19 12.12
C THR A 115 12.56 20.21 10.95
N LEU A 116 13.31 20.56 9.91
CA LEU A 116 13.50 19.67 8.76
C LEU A 116 14.08 18.30 9.16
N GLU A 117 15.00 18.25 10.12
CA GLU A 117 15.53 16.98 10.64
C GLU A 117 14.49 16.16 11.43
N GLU A 118 13.64 16.81 12.22
CA GLU A 118 12.55 16.12 12.93
C GLU A 118 11.56 15.55 11.92
N VAL A 119 11.28 16.27 10.84
CA VAL A 119 10.39 15.80 9.78
C VAL A 119 11.00 14.62 9.03
N ALA A 120 12.27 14.74 8.60
CA ALA A 120 12.97 13.69 7.86
C ALA A 120 13.21 12.41 8.68
N SER A 121 13.26 12.53 10.02
CA SER A 121 13.43 11.39 10.94
C SER A 121 12.12 10.89 11.54
N HIS A 122 10.96 11.36 11.05
CA HIS A 122 9.63 11.01 11.57
C HIS A 122 9.45 11.30 13.07
N ARG A 123 10.06 12.37 13.57
CA ARG A 123 10.04 12.80 14.99
C ARG A 123 9.40 14.17 15.18
N SER A 124 8.76 14.73 14.16
CA SER A 124 8.11 16.04 14.19
C SER A 124 6.80 16.07 14.96
N GLY A 125 6.20 14.91 15.25
CA GLY A 125 4.83 14.82 15.74
C GLY A 125 3.77 15.04 14.67
N LEU A 126 4.12 15.26 13.40
CA LEU A 126 3.13 15.27 12.32
C LEU A 126 2.54 13.86 12.13
N PRO A 127 1.21 13.70 12.01
CA PRO A 127 0.61 12.40 11.74
C PRO A 127 0.92 11.89 10.33
N SER A 128 0.57 10.64 10.04
CA SER A 128 0.74 10.03 8.70
C SER A 128 0.02 10.83 7.62
N ILE A 129 -1.22 11.22 7.88
CA ILE A 129 -2.06 12.05 7.01
C ILE A 129 -2.77 13.10 7.88
N PRO A 130 -3.37 14.15 7.30
CA PRO A 130 -4.12 15.11 8.09
C PRO A 130 -5.24 14.42 8.91
N THR A 131 -5.30 14.68 10.22
CA THR A 131 -6.21 13.98 11.14
C THR A 131 -7.69 14.10 10.77
N GLN A 132 -8.07 15.22 10.13
CA GLN A 132 -9.42 15.50 9.65
C GLN A 132 -9.83 14.63 8.45
N ASP A 133 -8.85 14.04 7.75
CA ASP A 133 -9.06 13.27 6.53
C ASP A 133 -9.13 11.76 6.75
N GLU A 134 -8.80 11.27 7.94
CA GLU A 134 -8.76 9.82 8.28
C GLU A 134 -9.99 9.04 7.81
N SER A 135 -11.20 9.59 8.02
CA SER A 135 -12.44 8.95 7.58
C SER A 135 -12.58 8.84 6.06
N ARG A 136 -12.17 9.89 5.32
CA ARG A 136 -12.14 9.91 3.85
C ARG A 136 -11.14 8.89 3.34
N TRP A 137 -9.99 8.77 3.99
CA TRP A 137 -8.95 7.80 3.64
C TRP A 137 -9.39 6.36 3.84
N VAL A 138 -9.95 6.03 5.01
CA VAL A 138 -10.49 4.69 5.29
C VAL A 138 -11.58 4.32 4.28
N LEU A 139 -12.48 5.25 3.96
CA LEU A 139 -13.52 5.02 2.98
C LEU A 139 -12.94 4.77 1.58
N ARG A 140 -12.03 5.62 1.11
CA ARG A 140 -11.47 5.52 -0.24
C ARG A 140 -10.59 4.28 -0.40
N ALA A 141 -9.56 4.13 0.44
CA ALA A 141 -8.58 3.06 0.31
C ALA A 141 -9.16 1.69 0.71
N ASN A 142 -9.60 1.56 1.96
CA ASN A 142 -9.91 0.25 2.53
C ASN A 142 -11.28 -0.29 2.08
N ILE A 143 -12.30 0.58 1.98
CA ILE A 143 -13.65 0.14 1.60
C ILE A 143 -13.79 0.15 0.07
N LEU A 144 -13.50 1.28 -0.58
CA LEU A 144 -13.80 1.45 -2.01
C LEU A 144 -12.66 0.96 -2.93
N GLY A 145 -11.43 0.81 -2.44
CA GLY A 145 -10.28 0.47 -3.30
C GLY A 145 -9.86 1.60 -4.25
N LEU A 146 -10.18 2.85 -3.89
CA LEU A 146 -9.84 4.06 -4.62
C LEU A 146 -8.55 4.68 -4.07
N ASN A 147 -7.84 5.42 -4.93
CA ASN A 147 -6.67 6.19 -4.52
C ASN A 147 -7.07 7.25 -3.46
N PRO A 148 -6.51 7.21 -2.24
CA PRO A 148 -6.82 8.19 -1.20
C PRO A 148 -5.92 9.45 -1.27
N PHE A 149 -4.80 9.43 -1.99
CA PHE A 149 -3.77 10.48 -2.04
C PHE A 149 -4.11 11.63 -3.01
N THR A 150 -5.35 12.12 -3.03
CA THR A 150 -5.80 13.04 -4.09
C THR A 150 -5.42 14.51 -3.88
N ASP A 151 -4.82 14.84 -2.74
CA ASP A 151 -4.63 16.22 -2.32
C ASP A 151 -3.40 16.86 -2.98
N ARG A 152 -3.53 18.14 -3.31
CA ARG A 152 -2.44 18.98 -3.80
C ARG A 152 -1.64 19.56 -2.63
N ILE A 153 -0.43 20.02 -2.90
CA ILE A 153 0.46 20.52 -1.84
C ILE A 153 -0.11 21.72 -1.08
N ASP A 154 -0.83 22.63 -1.75
CA ASP A 154 -1.53 23.75 -1.13
C ASP A 154 -2.60 23.29 -0.12
N GLN A 155 -3.34 22.24 -0.46
CA GLN A 155 -4.34 21.64 0.42
C GLN A 155 -3.70 20.94 1.61
N LEU A 156 -2.51 20.34 1.43
CA LEU A 156 -1.76 19.71 2.52
C LEU A 156 -1.19 20.74 3.49
N ILE A 157 -0.68 21.87 3.00
CA ILE A 157 -0.24 23.00 3.83
C ILE A 157 -1.41 23.51 4.66
N ASP A 158 -2.56 23.78 4.04
CA ASP A 158 -3.76 24.23 4.76
C ASP A 158 -4.22 23.20 5.79
N SER A 159 -4.19 21.92 5.44
CA SER A 159 -4.56 20.83 6.33
C SER A 159 -3.59 20.68 7.51
N ALA A 160 -2.30 20.92 7.31
CA ALA A 160 -1.29 20.87 8.35
C ALA A 160 -1.49 21.97 9.41
N ARG A 161 -2.07 23.12 9.04
CA ARG A 161 -2.40 24.21 9.98
C ARG A 161 -3.47 23.80 11.02
N ALA A 162 -4.36 22.90 10.64
CA ALA A 162 -5.47 22.42 11.48
C ALA A 162 -5.24 21.02 12.06
N THR A 163 -4.14 20.36 11.67
CA THR A 163 -3.85 18.98 12.06
C THR A 163 -3.47 18.92 13.55
N THR A 164 -3.98 17.90 14.24
CA THR A 164 -3.55 17.62 15.62
C THR A 164 -2.19 16.95 15.58
N MET A 165 -1.20 17.56 16.24
CA MET A 165 0.14 17.00 16.39
C MET A 165 0.17 15.90 17.44
N GLY A 166 0.97 14.87 17.19
CA GLY A 166 1.51 13.98 18.21
C GLY A 166 2.66 14.62 19.00
N LYS A 167 3.44 13.79 19.69
CA LYS A 167 4.56 14.27 20.50
C LYS A 167 5.82 14.42 19.63
N ARG A 168 6.47 15.58 19.74
CA ARG A 168 7.79 15.82 19.14
C ARG A 168 8.86 14.98 19.83
N GLY A 169 9.84 14.51 19.07
CA GLY A 169 10.96 13.69 19.53
C GLY A 169 10.66 12.20 19.65
N GLU A 170 9.38 11.81 19.71
CA GLU A 170 8.94 10.41 19.59
C GLU A 170 8.79 10.06 18.10
N PHE A 171 9.16 8.84 17.73
CA PHE A 171 9.02 8.38 16.35
C PHE A 171 7.54 8.12 16.01
N ALA A 172 7.06 8.77 14.96
CA ALA A 172 5.74 8.59 14.37
C ALA A 172 5.83 8.78 12.85
N TYR A 173 5.67 7.67 12.10
CA TYR A 173 5.76 7.67 10.65
C TYR A 173 4.79 8.68 10.02
N SER A 174 5.31 9.58 9.17
CA SER A 174 4.56 10.71 8.65
C SER A 174 4.69 10.86 7.13
N ASN A 175 3.63 10.58 6.36
CA ASN A 175 3.60 10.94 4.94
C ASN A 175 3.40 12.45 4.78
N LEU A 176 2.50 13.05 5.57
CA LEU A 176 2.27 14.50 5.59
C LEU A 176 3.57 15.26 5.85
N GLY A 177 4.36 14.84 6.84
CA GLY A 177 5.66 15.42 7.13
C GLY A 177 6.60 15.38 5.93
N ILE A 178 6.80 14.22 5.31
CA ILE A 178 7.70 14.11 4.16
C ILE A 178 7.19 14.91 2.94
N SER A 179 5.87 15.01 2.75
CA SER A 179 5.28 15.91 1.76
C SER A 179 5.65 17.37 2.00
N LEU A 180 5.52 17.85 3.24
CA LEU A 180 5.90 19.21 3.62
C LEU A 180 7.41 19.44 3.50
N LEU A 181 8.24 18.43 3.83
CA LEU A 181 9.68 18.47 3.61
C LEU A 181 10.00 18.65 2.12
N GLY A 182 9.39 17.86 1.24
CA GLY A 182 9.60 17.97 -0.20
C GLY A 182 9.27 19.36 -0.74
N GLU A 183 8.16 19.96 -0.28
CA GLU A 183 7.80 21.33 -0.64
C GLU A 183 8.76 22.37 -0.06
N ALA A 184 9.18 22.22 1.20
CA ALA A 184 10.17 23.12 1.81
C ALA A 184 11.49 23.12 1.02
N LEU A 185 11.98 21.95 0.62
CA LEU A 185 13.19 21.81 -0.21
C LEU A 185 12.99 22.40 -1.61
N THR A 186 11.82 22.17 -2.22
CA THR A 186 11.48 22.74 -3.55
C THR A 186 11.54 24.26 -3.51
N ARG A 187 10.91 24.89 -2.49
CA ARG A 187 10.91 26.35 -2.33
C ARG A 187 12.28 26.92 -1.97
N ALA A 188 13.03 26.23 -1.11
CA ALA A 188 14.39 26.65 -0.75
C ALA A 188 15.34 26.68 -1.96
N ALA A 189 15.12 25.80 -2.94
CA ALA A 189 15.88 25.75 -4.18
C ALA A 189 15.30 26.63 -5.32
N ASP A 190 14.23 27.41 -5.06
CA ASP A 190 13.50 28.21 -6.04
C ASP A 190 13.06 27.39 -7.28
N ALA A 191 12.69 26.13 -7.06
CA ALA A 191 12.24 25.23 -8.12
C ALA A 191 10.73 25.36 -8.38
N GLU A 192 10.31 25.19 -9.63
CA GLU A 192 8.90 25.32 -10.04
C GLU A 192 7.98 24.30 -9.36
N SER A 193 8.47 23.08 -9.16
CA SER A 193 7.69 21.99 -8.56
C SER A 193 8.60 20.92 -7.95
N TRP A 194 8.04 20.08 -7.07
CA TRP A 194 8.73 18.88 -6.61
C TRP A 194 9.25 18.01 -7.76
N LYS A 195 8.45 17.87 -8.83
CA LYS A 195 8.82 17.08 -10.01
C LYS A 195 10.07 17.63 -10.71
N SER A 196 10.15 18.94 -10.93
CA SER A 196 11.34 19.54 -11.54
C SER A 196 12.55 19.44 -10.60
N TYR A 197 12.34 19.71 -9.30
CA TYR A 197 13.39 19.64 -8.29
C TYR A 197 14.03 18.25 -8.17
N ILE A 198 13.23 17.19 -7.97
CA ILE A 198 13.76 15.82 -7.86
C ILE A 198 14.39 15.33 -9.17
N THR A 199 13.84 15.74 -10.31
CA THR A 199 14.39 15.36 -11.62
C THR A 199 15.78 15.95 -11.80
N GLU A 200 15.95 17.25 -11.55
CA GLU A 200 17.23 17.94 -11.71
C GLU A 200 18.27 17.49 -10.68
N ARG A 201 17.86 17.34 -9.42
CA ARG A 201 18.79 17.10 -8.31
C ARG A 201 19.12 15.64 -8.08
N LEU A 202 18.28 14.70 -8.53
CA LEU A 202 18.46 13.28 -8.26
C LEU A 202 18.37 12.40 -9.51
N PHE A 203 17.28 12.48 -10.27
CA PHE A 203 17.08 11.51 -11.35
C PHE A 203 18.05 11.71 -12.51
N MET A 204 18.22 12.94 -13.00
CA MET A 204 19.15 13.22 -14.09
C MET A 204 20.62 12.93 -13.73
N PRO A 205 21.15 13.37 -12.57
CA PRO A 205 22.53 13.05 -12.18
C PRO A 205 22.80 11.55 -12.05
N LEU A 206 21.79 10.76 -11.69
CA LEU A 206 21.90 9.30 -11.54
C LEU A 206 21.46 8.52 -12.78
N GLY A 207 21.02 9.17 -13.85
CA GLY A 207 20.53 8.49 -15.06
C GLY A 207 19.27 7.65 -14.82
N MET A 208 18.37 8.09 -13.95
CA MET A 208 17.09 7.44 -13.67
C MET A 208 16.00 7.95 -14.63
N GLU A 209 16.17 7.66 -15.93
CA GLU A 209 15.35 8.24 -17.01
C GLU A 209 13.91 7.70 -17.08
N HIS A 210 13.65 6.56 -16.44
CA HIS A 210 12.35 5.88 -16.44
C HIS A 210 11.62 6.01 -15.09
N THR A 211 12.10 6.89 -14.22
CA THR A 211 11.48 7.19 -12.93
C THR A 211 10.57 8.39 -13.06
N THR A 212 9.27 8.21 -12.82
CA THR A 212 8.23 9.20 -13.08
C THR A 212 7.32 9.43 -11.88
N LEU A 213 6.76 10.63 -11.81
CA LEU A 213 5.81 11.09 -10.82
C LEU A 213 4.45 11.32 -11.47
N THR A 214 3.44 10.66 -10.94
CA THR A 214 2.06 10.72 -11.43
C THR A 214 1.19 11.61 -10.56
N SER A 215 0.38 12.45 -11.19
CA SER A 215 -0.64 13.27 -10.52
C SER A 215 -2.02 12.64 -10.62
N GLY A 216 -2.27 11.84 -11.66
CA GLY A 216 -3.49 11.07 -11.84
C GLY A 216 -3.26 9.72 -12.53
N GLN A 217 -4.34 8.94 -12.67
CA GLN A 217 -4.29 7.61 -13.30
C GLN A 217 -3.87 7.65 -14.78
N ALA A 218 -4.13 8.78 -15.47
CA ALA A 218 -3.75 8.96 -16.86
C ALA A 218 -2.23 9.16 -17.07
N ASP A 219 -1.49 9.45 -15.99
CA ASP A 219 -0.04 9.66 -16.05
C ASP A 219 0.76 8.37 -15.81
N ILE A 220 0.08 7.26 -15.53
CA ILE A 220 0.73 5.96 -15.26
C ILE A 220 1.52 5.55 -16.52
N PRO A 221 2.80 5.19 -16.37
CA PRO A 221 3.66 4.89 -17.51
C PRO A 221 3.18 3.66 -18.30
N ASP A 222 3.38 3.69 -19.62
CA ASP A 222 3.11 2.55 -20.47
C ASP A 222 3.91 1.32 -20.04
N GLY A 223 3.30 0.14 -20.15
CA GLY A 223 3.92 -1.12 -19.73
C GLY A 223 4.00 -1.31 -18.22
N ALA A 224 3.45 -0.38 -17.42
CA ALA A 224 3.21 -0.60 -16.00
C ALA A 224 2.40 -1.89 -15.80
N ILE A 225 2.89 -2.74 -14.91
CA ILE A 225 2.11 -3.86 -14.44
C ILE A 225 1.17 -3.34 -13.33
N HIS A 226 0.11 -4.07 -13.04
CA HIS A 226 -0.78 -3.77 -11.93
C HIS A 226 -0.91 -5.01 -11.06
N GLY A 227 -0.53 -4.85 -9.79
CA GLY A 227 -0.68 -5.87 -8.78
C GLY A 227 -2.09 -5.90 -8.17
N VAL A 228 -2.20 -6.60 -7.05
CA VAL A 228 -3.46 -6.79 -6.33
C VAL A 228 -3.27 -6.58 -4.83
N GLN A 229 -4.34 -6.22 -4.16
CA GLN A 229 -4.39 -6.26 -2.71
C GLN A 229 -4.35 -7.73 -2.24
N ALA A 230 -4.06 -7.96 -0.96
CA ALA A 230 -4.06 -9.31 -0.36
C ALA A 230 -5.32 -10.15 -0.61
N ASN A 231 -6.47 -9.50 -0.80
CA ASN A 231 -7.73 -10.16 -1.13
C ASN A 231 -7.86 -10.52 -2.63
N GLY A 232 -6.81 -10.35 -3.43
CA GLY A 232 -6.78 -10.57 -4.87
C GLY A 232 -7.48 -9.50 -5.70
N ARG A 233 -7.97 -8.41 -5.09
CA ARG A 233 -8.63 -7.31 -5.79
C ARG A 233 -7.62 -6.26 -6.22
N ARG A 234 -7.74 -5.78 -7.45
CA ARG A 234 -7.02 -4.60 -7.91
C ARG A 234 -7.60 -3.32 -7.29
N GLY A 235 -6.77 -2.54 -6.60
CA GLY A 235 -7.10 -1.17 -6.21
C GLY A 235 -6.70 -0.18 -7.31
N GLN A 236 -7.15 1.07 -7.22
CA GLN A 236 -6.54 2.12 -8.04
C GLN A 236 -5.10 2.35 -7.59
N SER A 237 -4.17 2.47 -8.55
CA SER A 237 -2.79 2.86 -8.28
C SER A 237 -2.77 4.18 -7.52
N VAL A 238 -1.81 4.37 -6.62
CA VAL A 238 -1.75 5.64 -5.87
C VAL A 238 -1.20 6.73 -6.79
N SER A 239 -1.71 7.94 -6.66
CA SER A 239 -1.26 9.09 -7.46
C SER A 239 -1.57 10.37 -6.69
N GLY A 240 -0.91 11.48 -7.01
CA GLY A 240 -1.26 12.78 -6.45
C GLY A 240 -0.03 13.60 -6.08
N SER A 241 0.04 14.81 -6.63
CA SER A 241 1.25 15.64 -6.57
C SER A 241 1.65 16.02 -5.15
N GLY A 242 0.70 16.28 -4.24
CA GLY A 242 1.00 16.65 -2.86
C GLY A 242 1.71 15.55 -2.07
N PHE A 243 1.47 14.28 -2.42
CA PHE A 243 2.08 13.13 -1.74
C PHE A 243 3.17 12.44 -2.55
N ASN A 244 3.57 12.98 -3.70
CA ASN A 244 4.71 12.46 -4.45
C ASN A 244 6.00 12.39 -3.60
N PRO A 245 6.39 13.40 -2.78
CA PRO A 245 7.60 13.28 -1.95
C PRO A 245 7.53 12.11 -0.95
N ALA A 246 6.33 11.75 -0.51
CA ALA A 246 6.09 10.63 0.39
C ALA A 246 5.94 9.28 -0.35
N GLY A 247 5.95 9.26 -1.68
CA GLY A 247 5.92 8.04 -2.49
C GLY A 247 4.57 7.64 -3.09
N ALA A 248 3.55 8.51 -3.00
CA ALA A 248 2.32 8.28 -3.77
C ALA A 248 2.56 8.60 -5.24
N GLY A 249 2.33 7.65 -6.14
CA GLY A 249 2.43 7.87 -7.58
C GLY A 249 3.84 7.95 -8.14
N VAL A 250 4.83 7.38 -7.44
CA VAL A 250 6.22 7.29 -7.93
C VAL A 250 6.46 5.90 -8.51
N TRP A 251 6.72 5.89 -9.81
CA TRP A 251 7.01 4.70 -10.59
C TRP A 251 8.47 4.71 -11.00
N SER A 252 9.13 3.56 -10.95
CA SER A 252 10.51 3.40 -11.39
C SER A 252 10.68 2.02 -12.01
N THR A 253 11.84 1.76 -12.58
CA THR A 253 12.22 0.44 -13.12
C THR A 253 13.31 -0.18 -12.22
N PRO A 254 13.46 -1.51 -12.25
CA PRO A 254 14.59 -2.15 -11.59
C PRO A 254 15.97 -1.66 -12.05
N GLU A 255 16.10 -1.21 -13.30
CA GLU A 255 17.31 -0.56 -13.84
C GLU A 255 17.57 0.80 -13.20
N ASP A 256 16.59 1.69 -13.17
CA ASP A 256 16.75 3.01 -12.54
C ASP A 256 17.05 2.89 -11.03
N MET A 257 16.36 1.99 -10.34
CA MET A 257 16.64 1.73 -8.93
C MET A 257 18.01 1.09 -8.69
N THR A 258 18.60 0.46 -9.72
CA THR A 258 20.00 0.00 -9.66
C THR A 258 20.94 1.19 -9.62
N HIS A 259 20.75 2.19 -10.49
CA HIS A 259 21.58 3.40 -10.46
C HIS A 259 21.51 4.11 -9.11
N TYR A 260 20.29 4.24 -8.54
CA TYR A 260 20.12 4.80 -7.20
C TYR A 260 20.85 4.01 -6.12
N ALA A 261 20.62 2.69 -6.06
CA ALA A 261 21.23 1.84 -5.03
C ALA A 261 22.76 1.79 -5.15
N GLN A 262 23.30 1.77 -6.37
CA GLN A 262 24.75 1.88 -6.62
C GLN A 262 25.30 3.20 -6.09
N ALA A 263 24.63 4.32 -6.37
CA ALA A 263 25.07 5.62 -5.89
C ALA A 263 25.07 5.71 -4.36
N VAL A 264 24.10 5.08 -3.69
CA VAL A 264 24.06 4.98 -2.22
C VAL A 264 25.17 4.06 -1.70
N LEU A 265 25.43 2.92 -2.36
CA LEU A 265 26.52 1.99 -2.02
C LEU A 265 27.89 2.65 -2.11
N THR A 266 28.13 3.44 -3.15
CA THR A 266 29.43 4.08 -3.42
C THR A 266 29.56 5.49 -2.83
N GLY A 267 28.55 5.97 -2.10
CA GLY A 267 28.54 7.30 -1.48
C GLY A 267 28.51 8.48 -2.48
N THR A 268 28.06 8.23 -3.71
CA THR A 268 28.00 9.22 -4.80
C THR A 268 26.59 9.77 -5.04
N ALA A 269 25.58 9.27 -4.32
CA ALA A 269 24.25 9.87 -4.33
C ALA A 269 24.30 11.34 -3.85
N PRO A 270 23.45 12.23 -4.39
CA PRO A 270 23.32 13.61 -3.90
C PRO A 270 23.09 13.62 -2.38
N GLY A 271 23.85 14.43 -1.63
CA GLY A 271 23.84 14.41 -0.16
C GLY A 271 24.78 13.39 0.50
N GLY A 272 25.41 12.51 -0.29
CA GLY A 272 26.42 11.54 0.13
C GLY A 272 25.87 10.49 1.10
N ASP A 273 26.68 10.13 2.09
CA ASP A 273 26.35 9.08 3.07
C ASP A 273 25.51 9.57 4.25
N SER A 274 25.44 10.89 4.45
CA SER A 274 24.86 11.47 5.66
C SER A 274 23.40 11.06 5.90
N PRO A 275 22.52 10.85 4.89
CA PRO A 275 21.15 10.42 5.16
C PRO A 275 21.04 9.03 5.79
N GLN A 276 22.01 8.15 5.54
CA GLN A 276 22.00 6.79 6.08
C GLN A 276 22.57 6.68 7.50
N GLU A 277 23.14 7.76 8.06
CA GLU A 277 23.65 7.72 9.43
C GLU A 277 22.53 7.42 10.43
N PRO A 278 22.66 6.36 11.25
CA PRO A 278 21.62 5.95 12.19
C PRO A 278 21.66 6.81 13.46
N ARG A 279 20.91 7.91 13.44
CA ARG A 279 20.98 8.99 14.45
C ARG A 279 20.02 8.81 15.61
N TRP A 280 18.78 8.41 15.34
CA TRP A 280 17.71 8.36 16.34
C TRP A 280 17.10 6.97 16.44
N PRO A 281 16.51 6.60 17.59
CA PRO A 281 15.69 5.40 17.67
C PRO A 281 14.54 5.45 16.66
N ALA A 282 14.38 4.39 15.90
CA ALA A 282 13.15 4.11 15.20
C ALA A 282 12.29 3.26 16.13
N GLU A 283 11.15 3.79 16.57
CA GLU A 283 10.22 3.05 17.41
C GLU A 283 9.03 2.52 16.61
N VAL A 284 8.39 1.56 17.25
CA VAL A 284 7.34 0.66 16.78
C VAL A 284 6.12 1.40 16.22
N MET A 285 5.62 0.99 15.04
CA MET A 285 4.27 1.37 14.58
C MET A 285 3.27 0.35 15.15
N ASP A 286 2.39 0.77 16.08
CA ASP A 286 1.29 -0.05 16.60
C ASP A 286 1.67 -1.43 17.18
N GLY A 287 2.81 -1.55 17.87
CA GLY A 287 3.28 -2.85 18.39
C GLY A 287 4.11 -3.68 17.41
N ILE A 288 4.28 -3.23 16.17
CA ILE A 288 5.07 -3.88 15.11
C ILE A 288 6.41 -3.15 14.96
N LYS A 289 7.53 -3.87 15.17
CA LYS A 289 8.88 -3.36 14.89
C LYS A 289 8.95 -3.08 13.37
N LEU A 290 8.99 -1.81 12.98
CA LEU A 290 9.36 -1.44 11.62
C LEU A 290 10.78 -1.99 11.36
N PRO A 291 11.14 -2.34 10.12
CA PRO A 291 12.51 -2.73 9.84
C PRO A 291 13.44 -1.57 10.21
N GLY A 292 14.38 -1.83 11.11
CA GLY A 292 15.33 -0.86 11.64
C GLY A 292 15.10 -0.44 13.09
N GLU A 293 16.17 -0.50 13.88
CA GLU A 293 16.23 -0.01 15.26
C GLU A 293 16.50 1.49 15.32
N LYS A 294 17.04 2.05 14.23
CA LYS A 294 17.42 3.44 14.13
C LYS A 294 16.97 4.05 12.80
N VAL A 295 16.77 5.37 12.82
CA VAL A 295 16.41 6.18 11.66
C VAL A 295 17.44 7.29 11.45
N GLY A 296 17.79 7.52 10.19
CA GLY A 296 18.55 8.68 9.70
C GLY A 296 17.62 9.74 9.09
N TYR A 297 18.00 10.30 7.95
CA TYR A 297 17.07 11.07 7.14
C TYR A 297 16.33 10.10 6.23
N THR A 298 15.15 9.68 6.70
CA THR A 298 14.23 8.69 6.08
C THR A 298 14.76 7.27 5.94
N TRP A 299 16.07 7.03 6.07
CA TRP A 299 16.65 5.69 6.04
C TRP A 299 16.52 4.98 7.37
N TYR A 300 16.22 3.68 7.33
CA TYR A 300 16.25 2.82 8.50
C TYR A 300 17.53 2.00 8.55
N THR A 301 17.97 1.65 9.75
CA THR A 301 19.13 0.78 9.96
C THR A 301 18.80 -0.31 10.97
N ASP A 302 19.03 -1.55 10.57
CA ASP A 302 18.89 -2.75 11.41
C ASP A 302 20.22 -3.51 11.49
N VAL A 303 20.34 -4.41 12.48
CA VAL A 303 21.45 -5.37 12.56
C VAL A 303 20.87 -6.77 12.49
N VAL A 304 21.11 -7.47 11.39
CA VAL A 304 20.58 -8.81 11.14
C VAL A 304 21.75 -9.76 10.87
N ASP A 305 21.84 -10.84 11.64
CA ASP A 305 22.90 -11.85 11.53
C ASP A 305 24.33 -11.26 11.54
N GLY A 306 24.52 -10.13 12.23
CA GLY A 306 25.80 -9.42 12.30
C GLY A 306 26.05 -8.40 11.19
N HIS A 307 25.16 -8.31 10.20
CA HIS A 307 25.22 -7.32 9.12
C HIS A 307 24.45 -6.05 9.50
N THR A 308 25.05 -4.88 9.24
CA THR A 308 24.35 -3.59 9.35
C THR A 308 23.59 -3.31 8.06
N ILE A 309 22.27 -3.43 8.10
CA ILE A 309 21.40 -3.30 6.93
C ILE A 309 20.73 -1.93 6.93
N ILE A 310 21.09 -1.10 5.96
CA ILE A 310 20.41 0.16 5.66
C ILE A 310 19.26 -0.14 4.72
N ASN A 311 18.02 0.24 5.05
CA ASN A 311 16.87 -0.16 4.25
C ASN A 311 15.71 0.84 4.25
N HIS A 312 14.79 0.60 3.32
CA HIS A 312 13.46 1.18 3.33
C HIS A 312 12.46 0.28 2.60
N GLY A 313 11.27 0.09 3.18
CA GLY A 313 10.14 -0.59 2.52
C GLY A 313 9.17 0.36 1.82
N GLY A 314 8.46 -0.13 0.82
CA GLY A 314 7.37 0.57 0.16
C GLY A 314 6.10 -0.28 0.14
N THR A 315 4.95 0.35 0.32
CA THR A 315 3.65 -0.30 0.16
C THR A 315 2.69 0.67 -0.50
N THR A 316 2.01 0.20 -1.54
CA THR A 316 0.93 0.91 -2.23
C THR A 316 -0.34 0.07 -2.24
N MET A 317 -1.33 0.45 -3.05
CA MET A 317 -2.53 -0.36 -3.25
C MET A 317 -2.24 -1.66 -4.02
N GLU A 318 -1.17 -1.69 -4.80
CA GLU A 318 -0.88 -2.75 -5.77
C GLU A 318 0.48 -3.42 -5.52
N TYR A 319 1.38 -2.79 -4.77
CA TYR A 319 2.77 -3.24 -4.64
C TYR A 319 3.26 -3.28 -3.20
N MET A 320 4.20 -4.19 -2.94
CA MET A 320 5.12 -4.12 -1.82
C MET A 320 6.55 -4.22 -2.37
N THR A 321 7.39 -3.29 -1.95
CA THR A 321 8.78 -3.16 -2.37
C THR A 321 9.71 -3.07 -1.17
N HIS A 322 10.96 -3.46 -1.36
CA HIS A 322 11.97 -3.30 -0.32
C HIS A 322 13.35 -3.09 -0.94
N LEU A 323 14.04 -2.04 -0.50
CA LEU A 323 15.45 -1.79 -0.80
C LEU A 323 16.23 -2.01 0.48
N ALA A 324 17.22 -2.90 0.44
CA ALA A 324 18.14 -3.13 1.53
C ALA A 324 19.59 -3.10 1.03
N ILE A 325 20.48 -2.53 1.83
CA ILE A 325 21.87 -2.22 1.47
C ILE A 325 22.78 -2.62 2.62
N ASP A 326 23.80 -3.39 2.32
CA ASP A 326 24.92 -3.68 3.21
C ASP A 326 26.20 -3.10 2.58
N LYS A 327 26.65 -1.96 3.12
CA LYS A 327 27.85 -1.27 2.63
C LYS A 327 29.13 -2.06 2.90
N GLU A 328 29.16 -2.91 3.94
CA GLU A 328 30.35 -3.70 4.28
C GLU A 328 30.59 -4.81 3.26
N SER A 329 29.52 -5.50 2.83
CA SER A 329 29.60 -6.48 1.76
C SER A 329 29.56 -5.89 0.35
N GLY A 330 29.32 -4.57 0.21
CA GLY A 330 29.23 -3.89 -1.09
C GLY A 330 28.02 -4.31 -1.91
N LYS A 331 26.95 -4.79 -1.26
CA LYS A 331 25.77 -5.39 -1.90
C LYS A 331 24.50 -4.64 -1.51
N ALA A 332 23.62 -4.46 -2.48
CA ALA A 332 22.25 -4.02 -2.28
C ALA A 332 21.28 -5.02 -2.92
N VAL A 333 20.08 -5.13 -2.36
CA VAL A 333 19.00 -5.94 -2.91
C VAL A 333 17.72 -5.11 -2.97
N MET A 334 17.13 -5.05 -4.16
CA MET A 334 15.84 -4.43 -4.41
C MET A 334 14.83 -5.52 -4.79
N VAL A 335 13.70 -5.58 -4.09
CA VAL A 335 12.63 -6.54 -4.35
C VAL A 335 11.32 -5.80 -4.63
N TYR A 336 10.60 -6.28 -5.64
CA TYR A 336 9.24 -5.88 -5.97
C TYR A 336 8.34 -7.10 -5.92
N THR A 337 7.17 -6.94 -5.30
CA THR A 337 6.08 -7.92 -5.35
C THR A 337 4.81 -7.19 -5.77
N ASP A 338 4.02 -7.81 -6.64
CA ASP A 338 2.74 -7.27 -7.12
C ASP A 338 1.57 -7.54 -6.15
N GLN A 339 1.90 -7.57 -4.86
CA GLN A 339 0.95 -7.67 -3.77
C GLN A 339 1.42 -6.80 -2.60
N ASN A 340 0.46 -6.28 -1.83
CA ASN A 340 0.71 -5.16 -0.90
C ASN A 340 0.92 -5.49 0.59
N ASN A 341 0.99 -6.76 1.05
CA ASN A 341 0.89 -7.02 2.50
C ASN A 341 1.37 -8.38 3.06
N ASP A 342 2.18 -9.18 2.36
CA ASP A 342 2.63 -10.48 2.91
C ASP A 342 4.06 -10.47 3.51
N GLY A 343 4.77 -9.34 3.43
CA GLY A 343 6.12 -9.17 3.97
C GLY A 343 7.22 -9.86 3.16
N THR A 344 6.87 -10.54 2.06
CA THR A 344 7.79 -11.32 1.23
C THR A 344 8.95 -10.48 0.70
N ALA A 345 8.69 -9.23 0.30
CA ALA A 345 9.72 -8.36 -0.27
C ALA A 345 10.87 -8.08 0.71
N SER A 346 10.56 -7.74 1.96
CA SER A 346 11.57 -7.44 2.98
C SER A 346 12.37 -8.69 3.34
N ALA A 347 11.69 -9.82 3.55
CA ALA A 347 12.36 -11.05 3.93
C ALA A 347 13.26 -11.61 2.81
N LEU A 348 12.85 -11.51 1.54
CA LEU A 348 13.70 -11.86 0.39
C LEU A 348 14.92 -10.96 0.31
N ALA A 349 14.75 -9.65 0.51
CA ALA A 349 15.86 -8.70 0.45
C ALA A 349 16.92 -9.03 1.51
N THR A 350 16.50 -9.27 2.76
CA THR A 350 17.40 -9.67 3.84
C THR A 350 18.09 -11.00 3.56
N ALA A 351 17.34 -12.04 3.16
CA ALA A 351 17.90 -13.37 2.91
C ALA A 351 18.95 -13.39 1.78
N LEU A 352 18.73 -12.61 0.72
CA LEU A 352 19.68 -12.47 -0.39
C LEU A 352 20.90 -11.60 -0.07
N LEU A 353 20.80 -10.73 0.94
CA LEU A 353 21.91 -9.94 1.44
C LEU A 353 22.81 -10.76 2.36
N THR A 354 22.23 -11.46 3.33
CA THR A 354 22.97 -12.16 4.41
C THR A 354 23.28 -13.63 4.10
N ASP A 355 22.92 -14.13 2.90
CA ASP A 355 22.96 -15.56 2.55
C ASP A 355 22.21 -16.45 3.58
N GLY A 356 21.17 -15.88 4.21
CA GLY A 356 20.40 -16.48 5.30
C GLY A 356 19.45 -17.61 4.90
N GLN A 357 18.83 -18.26 5.90
CA GLN A 357 17.92 -19.39 5.69
C GLN A 357 16.50 -18.99 5.23
N LYS A 358 15.72 -20.01 4.86
CA LYS A 358 14.36 -19.94 4.30
C LYS A 358 13.45 -18.99 5.11
N ILE A 359 12.70 -18.16 4.38
CA ILE A 359 11.86 -17.09 4.93
C ILE A 359 10.68 -17.67 5.71
N SER A 360 10.43 -17.14 6.91
CA SER A 360 9.14 -17.31 7.59
C SER A 360 8.25 -16.11 7.24
N THR A 361 7.03 -16.36 6.73
CA THR A 361 6.02 -15.31 6.62
C THR A 361 5.67 -14.82 8.02
N ALA A 362 6.10 -13.60 8.34
CA ALA A 362 5.65 -12.94 9.55
C ALA A 362 4.23 -12.43 9.29
N ARG A 363 3.21 -13.22 9.65
CA ARG A 363 1.85 -12.66 9.74
C ARG A 363 1.89 -11.57 10.80
N ILE A 364 1.59 -10.35 10.40
CA ILE A 364 1.47 -9.23 11.32
C ILE A 364 0.39 -9.58 12.36
N PRO A 365 0.72 -9.67 13.66
CA PRO A 365 -0.27 -9.98 14.68
C PRO A 365 -1.33 -8.87 14.76
N MET A 366 -2.59 -9.24 14.95
CA MET A 366 -3.64 -8.25 15.25
C MET A 366 -3.34 -7.57 16.58
N THR A 367 -3.20 -6.25 16.57
CA THR A 367 -3.02 -5.44 17.77
C THR A 367 -4.32 -4.71 18.14
N ALA A 368 -4.44 -4.24 19.39
CA ALA A 368 -5.66 -3.59 19.89
C ALA A 368 -6.09 -2.38 19.03
N ASN A 369 -5.13 -1.67 18.44
CA ASN A 369 -5.36 -0.50 17.59
C ASN A 369 -5.93 -0.88 16.21
N THR A 370 -5.71 -2.10 15.74
CA THR A 370 -6.21 -2.61 14.45
C THR A 370 -7.63 -3.19 14.54
N LEU A 371 -8.16 -3.44 15.74
CA LEU A 371 -9.49 -4.02 15.96
C LEU A 371 -10.64 -3.16 15.40
N PRO A 372 -10.68 -1.83 15.60
CA PRO A 372 -11.75 -0.99 15.05
C PRO A 372 -11.78 -1.01 13.52
N GLN A 373 -10.61 -0.92 12.88
CA GLN A 373 -10.50 -0.99 11.43
C GLN A 373 -10.92 -2.36 10.90
N THR A 374 -10.48 -3.45 11.55
CA THR A 374 -10.89 -4.81 11.21
C THR A 374 -12.41 -5.01 11.34
N ALA A 375 -13.04 -4.40 12.36
CA ALA A 375 -14.49 -4.45 12.55
C ALA A 375 -15.24 -3.68 11.44
N ILE A 376 -14.75 -2.51 11.03
CA ILE A 376 -15.30 -1.73 9.91
C ILE A 376 -15.23 -2.55 8.61
N LEU A 377 -14.09 -3.16 8.33
CA LEU A 377 -13.90 -4.02 7.15
C LEU A 377 -14.75 -5.29 7.21
N GLY A 378 -14.98 -5.82 8.42
CA GLY A 378 -15.84 -6.98 8.66
C GLY A 378 -17.35 -6.68 8.58
N ALA A 379 -17.77 -5.41 8.47
CA ALA A 379 -19.18 -5.03 8.56
C ALA A 379 -20.05 -5.71 7.48
N PHE A 380 -19.55 -5.82 6.25
CA PHE A 380 -20.27 -6.52 5.17
C PHE A 380 -20.32 -8.04 5.41
N THR A 381 -19.31 -8.63 6.03
CA THR A 381 -19.31 -10.06 6.41
C THR A 381 -20.34 -10.35 7.50
N ILE A 382 -20.41 -9.49 8.52
CA ILE A 382 -21.43 -9.57 9.58
C ILE A 382 -22.82 -9.40 8.97
N LEU A 383 -23.00 -8.39 8.11
CA LEU A 383 -24.26 -8.14 7.43
C LEU A 383 -24.68 -9.32 6.54
N ALA A 384 -23.73 -9.94 5.83
CA ALA A 384 -23.99 -11.14 5.03
C ALA A 384 -24.46 -12.31 5.91
N LEU A 385 -23.83 -12.53 7.07
CA LEU A 385 -24.26 -13.56 8.03
C LEU A 385 -25.68 -13.29 8.56
N VAL A 386 -25.96 -12.05 9.00
CA VAL A 386 -27.29 -11.65 9.49
C VAL A 386 -28.35 -11.83 8.42
N MET A 387 -28.07 -11.37 7.19
CA MET A 387 -28.97 -11.53 6.04
C MET A 387 -29.14 -12.99 5.66
N GLY A 388 -28.09 -13.81 5.76
CA GLY A 388 -28.13 -15.24 5.52
C GLY A 388 -29.03 -15.95 6.52
N LEU A 389 -28.85 -15.69 7.82
CA LEU A 389 -29.68 -16.23 8.90
C LEU A 389 -31.14 -15.79 8.75
N TYR A 390 -31.38 -14.51 8.43
CA TYR A 390 -32.73 -14.00 8.16
C TYR A 390 -33.37 -14.70 6.96
N THR A 391 -32.61 -14.89 5.87
CA THR A 391 -33.09 -15.56 4.66
C THR A 391 -33.42 -17.03 4.95
N ALA A 392 -32.59 -17.73 5.72
CA ALA A 392 -32.84 -19.09 6.20
C ALA A 392 -34.11 -19.20 7.05
N ALA A 393 -34.22 -18.36 8.09
CA ALA A 393 -35.33 -18.37 9.04
C ALA A 393 -36.67 -18.06 8.37
N ARG A 394 -36.67 -17.26 7.30
CA ARG A 394 -37.88 -16.87 6.56
C ARG A 394 -38.10 -17.66 5.27
N ALA A 395 -37.30 -18.69 5.01
CA ALA A 395 -37.35 -19.44 3.76
C ALA A 395 -38.65 -20.22 3.59
N ALA A 396 -39.17 -20.81 4.67
CA ALA A 396 -40.42 -21.58 4.64
C ALA A 396 -41.69 -20.69 4.62
N SER A 397 -41.57 -19.40 4.95
CA SER A 397 -42.70 -18.47 5.09
C SER A 397 -42.61 -17.30 4.10
N ALA A 398 -42.05 -17.53 2.91
CA ALA A 398 -41.92 -16.48 1.91
C ALA A 398 -43.32 -16.03 1.41
N PRO A 399 -43.63 -14.73 1.37
CA PRO A 399 -44.94 -14.26 0.96
C PRO A 399 -45.15 -14.23 -0.56
N SER A 400 -44.07 -14.24 -1.35
CA SER A 400 -44.09 -14.18 -2.81
C SER A 400 -42.72 -14.51 -3.43
N ARG A 401 -42.71 -14.78 -4.74
CA ARG A 401 -41.49 -14.94 -5.56
C ARG A 401 -40.61 -13.69 -5.52
N MET A 402 -41.22 -12.50 -5.57
CA MET A 402 -40.50 -11.23 -5.46
C MET A 402 -39.75 -11.08 -4.13
N ALA A 403 -40.34 -11.51 -3.00
CA ALA A 403 -39.66 -11.44 -1.71
C ALA A 403 -38.45 -12.38 -1.64
N VAL A 404 -38.55 -13.56 -2.26
CA VAL A 404 -37.42 -14.50 -2.41
C VAL A 404 -36.32 -13.87 -3.26
N ALA A 405 -36.68 -13.29 -4.41
CA ALA A 405 -35.73 -12.62 -5.30
C ALA A 405 -35.02 -11.44 -4.62
N CYS A 406 -35.74 -10.59 -3.88
CA CYS A 406 -35.16 -9.47 -3.16
C CYS A 406 -34.16 -9.92 -2.09
N ARG A 407 -34.50 -10.96 -1.31
CA ARG A 407 -33.61 -11.51 -0.27
C ARG A 407 -32.36 -12.13 -0.88
N ALA A 408 -32.52 -12.92 -1.94
CA ALA A 408 -31.40 -13.52 -2.65
C ALA A 408 -30.47 -12.45 -3.24
N ALA A 409 -31.03 -11.42 -3.90
CA ALA A 409 -30.27 -10.32 -4.48
C ALA A 409 -29.49 -9.55 -3.40
N ALA A 410 -30.14 -9.18 -2.28
CA ALA A 410 -29.49 -8.48 -1.19
C ALA A 410 -28.35 -9.31 -0.55
N LEU A 411 -28.58 -10.61 -0.31
CA LEU A 411 -27.57 -11.51 0.24
C LEU A 411 -26.37 -11.66 -0.71
N LEU A 412 -26.62 -11.90 -2.00
CA LEU A 412 -25.55 -12.02 -2.99
C LEU A 412 -24.73 -10.72 -3.11
N ALA A 413 -25.40 -9.57 -3.04
CA ALA A 413 -24.73 -8.27 -3.04
C ALA A 413 -23.89 -8.06 -1.76
N CYS A 414 -24.40 -8.41 -0.57
CA CYS A 414 -23.60 -8.39 0.67
C CYS A 414 -22.37 -9.28 0.57
N LEU A 415 -22.52 -10.50 0.03
CA LEU A 415 -21.41 -11.43 -0.13
C LEU A 415 -20.35 -10.91 -1.10
N ALA A 416 -20.77 -10.28 -2.19
CA ALA A 416 -19.85 -9.60 -3.11
C ALA A 416 -19.09 -8.46 -2.42
N ALA A 417 -19.78 -7.60 -1.67
CA ALA A 417 -19.17 -6.51 -0.92
C ALA A 417 -18.23 -7.02 0.20
N ALA A 418 -18.63 -8.06 0.92
CA ALA A 418 -17.81 -8.71 1.95
C ALA A 418 -16.53 -9.27 1.33
N THR A 419 -16.64 -9.99 0.21
CA THR A 419 -15.48 -10.52 -0.52
C THR A 419 -14.51 -9.40 -0.92
N ALA A 420 -15.03 -8.25 -1.36
CA ALA A 420 -14.21 -7.13 -1.83
C ALA A 420 -13.58 -6.26 -0.72
N SER A 421 -14.23 -6.14 0.44
CA SER A 421 -13.82 -5.20 1.52
C SER A 421 -13.42 -5.87 2.83
N GLY A 422 -13.61 -7.19 2.94
CA GLY A 422 -13.34 -7.92 4.16
C GLY A 422 -11.85 -7.92 4.56
N PRO A 423 -11.54 -8.09 5.86
CA PRO A 423 -10.18 -8.04 6.38
C PRO A 423 -9.48 -9.40 6.19
N TRP A 424 -9.39 -9.88 4.95
CA TRP A 424 -8.94 -11.22 4.61
C TRP A 424 -7.45 -11.48 4.88
N THR A 425 -6.69 -10.41 5.13
CA THR A 425 -5.31 -10.46 5.65
C THR A 425 -5.25 -10.98 7.09
N SER A 426 -6.28 -10.65 7.88
CA SER A 426 -6.31 -10.89 9.32
C SER A 426 -7.29 -12.00 9.71
N LEU A 427 -8.26 -12.29 8.84
CA LEU A 427 -9.29 -13.29 9.05
C LEU A 427 -9.18 -14.45 8.06
N PRO A 428 -9.28 -15.70 8.54
CA PRO A 428 -9.37 -16.85 7.66
C PRO A 428 -10.53 -16.73 6.67
N THR A 429 -10.25 -17.01 5.41
CA THR A 429 -11.23 -16.88 4.33
C THR A 429 -12.45 -17.82 4.48
N TRP A 430 -12.32 -18.91 5.23
CA TRP A 430 -13.45 -19.82 5.54
C TRP A 430 -14.58 -19.14 6.32
N ILE A 431 -14.32 -18.01 6.99
CA ILE A 431 -15.37 -17.22 7.66
C ILE A 431 -16.42 -16.75 6.66
N LEU A 432 -16.03 -16.43 5.42
CA LEU A 432 -16.98 -16.10 4.36
C LEU A 432 -17.89 -17.29 4.05
N ALA A 433 -17.33 -18.51 4.00
CA ALA A 433 -18.12 -19.72 3.80
C ALA A 433 -19.16 -19.88 4.91
N VAL A 434 -18.77 -19.72 6.18
CA VAL A 434 -19.70 -19.76 7.33
C VAL A 434 -20.81 -18.71 7.20
N ALA A 435 -20.48 -17.50 6.78
CA ALA A 435 -21.48 -16.44 6.54
C ALA A 435 -22.44 -16.78 5.39
N THR A 436 -21.98 -17.51 4.37
CA THR A 436 -22.80 -17.87 3.20
C THR A 436 -23.78 -19.02 3.47
N LEU A 437 -23.42 -19.99 4.31
CA LEU A 437 -24.14 -21.26 4.44
C LEU A 437 -25.64 -21.12 4.79
N PRO A 438 -26.04 -20.33 5.81
CA PRO A 438 -27.46 -20.14 6.11
C PRO A 438 -28.22 -19.50 4.94
N GLY A 439 -27.59 -18.52 4.30
CA GLY A 439 -28.14 -17.85 3.15
C GLY A 439 -28.36 -18.76 1.94
N MET A 440 -27.39 -19.63 1.66
CA MET A 440 -27.49 -20.65 0.61
C MET A 440 -28.64 -21.62 0.86
N TYR A 441 -28.81 -22.10 2.09
CA TYR A 441 -29.99 -22.91 2.47
C TYR A 441 -31.29 -22.14 2.19
N GLY A 442 -31.36 -20.87 2.60
CA GLY A 442 -32.54 -20.03 2.38
C GLY A 442 -32.87 -19.80 0.90
N ILE A 443 -31.86 -19.61 0.06
CA ILE A 443 -32.02 -19.49 -1.41
C ILE A 443 -32.54 -20.81 -1.99
N VAL A 444 -31.89 -21.93 -1.70
CA VAL A 444 -32.28 -23.26 -2.21
C VAL A 444 -33.72 -23.57 -1.79
N ARG A 445 -34.06 -23.33 -0.52
CA ARG A 445 -35.43 -23.52 -0.03
C ARG A 445 -36.43 -22.61 -0.74
N GLY A 446 -36.07 -21.35 -0.98
CA GLY A 446 -36.88 -20.42 -1.78
C GLY A 446 -37.13 -20.90 -3.22
N ILE A 447 -36.13 -21.52 -3.85
CA ILE A 447 -36.27 -22.14 -5.18
C ILE A 447 -37.21 -23.34 -5.12
N THR A 448 -37.09 -24.22 -4.11
CA THR A 448 -37.97 -25.39 -3.99
C THR A 448 -39.45 -25.03 -3.79
N LEU A 449 -39.73 -23.91 -3.11
CA LEU A 449 -41.10 -23.41 -2.89
C LEU A 449 -41.59 -22.48 -4.01
N TRP A 450 -40.73 -22.16 -4.97
CA TRP A 450 -41.02 -21.19 -6.03
C TRP A 450 -42.31 -21.46 -6.82
N PRO A 451 -42.63 -22.72 -7.20
CA PRO A 451 -43.87 -23.02 -7.93
C PRO A 451 -45.13 -22.60 -7.16
N ASP A 452 -45.11 -22.75 -5.83
CA ASP A 452 -46.27 -22.55 -4.94
C ASP A 452 -46.47 -21.09 -4.52
N LEU A 453 -45.49 -20.22 -4.79
CA LEU A 453 -45.53 -18.82 -4.38
C LEU A 453 -46.22 -17.94 -5.43
N PRO A 454 -47.08 -16.99 -5.01
CA PRO A 454 -47.59 -15.97 -5.90
C PRO A 454 -46.45 -15.02 -6.34
N THR A 455 -46.62 -14.35 -7.48
CA THR A 455 -45.65 -13.37 -7.99
C THR A 455 -45.47 -12.20 -7.03
N LEU A 456 -46.59 -11.64 -6.56
CA LEU A 456 -46.66 -10.55 -5.59
C LEU A 456 -47.32 -11.01 -4.28
N PRO A 457 -47.05 -10.32 -3.15
CA PRO A 457 -47.73 -10.60 -1.89
C PRO A 457 -49.25 -10.42 -2.05
N ARG A 458 -50.03 -11.37 -1.53
CA ARG A 458 -51.52 -11.34 -1.62
C ARG A 458 -52.16 -10.14 -0.92
N ARG A 459 -51.45 -9.48 0.00
CA ARG A 459 -51.89 -8.27 0.71
C ARG A 459 -50.80 -7.20 0.65
N ARG A 460 -51.19 -5.93 0.49
CA ARG A 460 -50.30 -4.76 0.50
C ARG A 460 -49.19 -4.84 -0.55
N ALA A 461 -49.54 -5.10 -1.81
CA ALA A 461 -48.59 -5.22 -2.92
C ALA A 461 -47.65 -4.00 -3.09
N TRP A 462 -48.09 -2.80 -2.69
CA TRP A 462 -47.28 -1.59 -2.68
C TRP A 462 -46.05 -1.68 -1.75
N LEU A 463 -46.15 -2.37 -0.60
CA LEU A 463 -45.00 -2.65 0.28
C LEU A 463 -43.97 -3.53 -0.43
N GLY A 464 -44.44 -4.37 -1.34
CA GLY A 464 -43.59 -5.20 -2.18
C GLY A 464 -42.73 -4.38 -3.15
N TRP A 465 -43.33 -3.40 -3.83
CA TRP A 465 -42.59 -2.48 -4.70
C TRP A 465 -41.64 -1.57 -3.91
N MET A 466 -42.04 -1.12 -2.72
CA MET A 466 -41.14 -0.41 -1.81
C MET A 466 -39.94 -1.29 -1.42
N GLN A 467 -40.15 -2.57 -1.12
CA GLN A 467 -39.07 -3.52 -0.83
C GLN A 467 -38.13 -3.71 -2.03
N VAL A 468 -38.67 -3.76 -3.25
CA VAL A 468 -37.85 -3.80 -4.48
C VAL A 468 -36.99 -2.54 -4.58
N GLY A 469 -37.58 -1.35 -4.41
CA GLY A 469 -36.82 -0.08 -4.45
C GLY A 469 -35.69 -0.03 -3.43
N LEU A 470 -35.97 -0.41 -2.17
CA LEU A 470 -34.96 -0.49 -1.11
C LEU A 470 -33.87 -1.53 -1.42
N THR A 471 -34.27 -2.68 -1.97
CA THR A 471 -33.32 -3.74 -2.36
C THR A 471 -32.42 -3.27 -3.49
N LEU A 472 -32.96 -2.61 -4.51
CA LEU A 472 -32.17 -2.08 -5.63
C LEU A 472 -31.17 -1.01 -5.15
N ALA A 473 -31.60 -0.09 -4.27
CA ALA A 473 -30.70 0.88 -3.67
C ALA A 473 -29.58 0.23 -2.84
N PHE A 474 -29.93 -0.80 -2.06
CA PHE A 474 -28.97 -1.55 -1.25
C PHE A 474 -27.98 -2.37 -2.10
N VAL A 475 -28.48 -3.03 -3.14
CA VAL A 475 -27.65 -3.76 -4.12
C VAL A 475 -26.71 -2.79 -4.82
N ALA A 476 -27.19 -1.60 -5.24
CA ALA A 476 -26.33 -0.58 -5.83
C ALA A 476 -25.20 -0.14 -4.89
N LEU A 477 -25.49 0.06 -3.60
CA LEU A 477 -24.48 0.38 -2.59
C LEU A 477 -23.42 -0.73 -2.44
N CYS A 478 -23.86 -1.99 -2.34
CA CYS A 478 -22.94 -3.12 -2.26
C CYS A 478 -22.10 -3.28 -3.54
N LEU A 479 -22.69 -3.03 -4.71
CA LEU A 479 -21.98 -3.05 -5.98
C LEU A 479 -20.95 -1.91 -6.06
N ILE A 480 -21.23 -0.73 -5.50
CA ILE A 480 -20.21 0.34 -5.40
C ILE A 480 -18.96 -0.16 -4.64
N VAL A 481 -19.12 -0.98 -3.61
CA VAL A 481 -17.99 -1.57 -2.87
C VAL A 481 -17.35 -2.72 -3.64
N ALA A 482 -18.17 -3.60 -4.24
CA ALA A 482 -17.70 -4.82 -4.89
C ALA A 482 -17.07 -4.59 -6.27
N TRP A 483 -17.45 -3.51 -6.97
CA TRP A 483 -17.03 -3.27 -8.35
C TRP A 483 -15.54 -2.94 -8.43
N PRO A 484 -14.76 -3.60 -9.32
CA PRO A 484 -13.36 -3.27 -9.57
C PRO A 484 -13.20 -1.80 -9.96
N LYS A 485 -12.26 -1.09 -9.35
CA LYS A 485 -12.09 0.37 -9.55
C LYS A 485 -11.06 0.75 -10.59
N ALA A 486 -10.54 -0.26 -11.26
CA ALA A 486 -9.28 -0.21 -11.95
C ALA A 486 -9.44 -0.84 -13.33
#